data_AF-A0AAW7YJG8-F1
#
_entry.id   AF-A0AAW7YJG8-F1
#
_cell.length_a   1.000
_cell.length_b   1.000
_cell.length_c   1.000
_cell.angle_alpha   90.00
_cell.angle_beta   90.00
_cell.angle_gamma   90.00
#
_symmetry.space_group_name_H-M   'P 1'
#
loop_
_entity.id
_entity.type
_entity.pdbx_description
1 polymer ?
#
loop_
_entity_poly.entity_id
_entity_poly.type
_entity_poly.pdbx_seq_one_letter_code
_entity_poly.pdbx_strand_id
1 'polypeptide(L)'
;MSNYEQNIIRVCDYINQNLDDDLTLDRLSAVSGFSKFHFHRVFSAFTGLNLIKFIQMSRLKRASFRLVFKANIKIIDIAFEAGFESAEAFSRAFKRELGQSPSEFRKSPKWLNWHDKTNTLTLALTEKMDDKMDVKIVDFQEQKVAALAHRGDPKLHYQTSMKFIAWRKASKLSPIKTSNTYGIPYSDPNVVKAEEFHFDLCGAVTVDIPENEFGVVNQIIPAGRCAVVRDIGNRDDLSKGVYYLYKQWLPTSGEQCRDFPVFFHYVNFVHDVSEHEVITDIYLPIK
;
A
#
# COMPACT_ATOMS: atom_id res chain seq x y z
N MET A 1 -15.50 12.29 -15.50
CA MET A 1 -14.83 13.18 -14.52
C MET A 1 -14.69 14.55 -15.13
N SER A 2 -14.81 15.59 -14.30
CA SER A 2 -14.41 16.92 -14.74
C SER A 2 -12.89 16.97 -14.88
N ASN A 3 -12.39 17.80 -15.82
CA ASN A 3 -10.95 18.05 -15.97
C ASN A 3 -10.32 18.53 -14.64
N TYR A 4 -11.12 19.14 -13.75
CA TYR A 4 -10.66 19.58 -12.43
C TYR A 4 -10.22 18.43 -11.52
N GLU A 5 -11.02 17.37 -11.41
CA GLU A 5 -10.75 16.24 -10.52
C GLU A 5 -9.47 15.50 -10.95
N GLN A 6 -9.32 15.24 -12.25
CA GLN A 6 -8.14 14.57 -12.81
C GLN A 6 -6.85 15.37 -12.55
N ASN A 7 -6.90 16.70 -12.68
CA ASN A 7 -5.75 17.54 -12.40
C ASN A 7 -5.39 17.54 -10.90
N ILE A 8 -6.37 17.46 -9.99
CA ILE A 8 -6.08 17.36 -8.56
C ILE A 8 -5.51 15.98 -8.19
N ILE A 9 -6.06 14.89 -8.72
CA ILE A 9 -5.52 13.53 -8.52
C ILE A 9 -4.04 13.50 -8.96
N ARG A 10 -3.74 14.02 -10.15
CA ARG A 10 -2.36 14.12 -10.65
C ARG A 10 -1.44 14.90 -9.72
N VAL A 11 -1.93 15.98 -9.10
CA VAL A 11 -1.14 16.74 -8.12
C VAL A 11 -0.93 15.96 -6.84
N CYS A 12 -1.94 15.28 -6.32
CA CYS A 12 -1.80 14.43 -5.14
C CYS A 12 -0.80 13.29 -5.39
N ASP A 13 -0.86 12.65 -6.55
CA ASP A 13 0.12 11.65 -6.98
C ASP A 13 1.52 12.26 -7.05
N TYR A 14 1.65 13.45 -7.64
CA TYR A 14 2.91 14.17 -7.70
C TYR A 14 3.47 14.51 -6.30
N ILE A 15 2.63 14.92 -5.36
CA ILE A 15 3.04 15.19 -3.97
C ILE A 15 3.57 13.92 -3.33
N ASN A 16 2.83 12.82 -3.41
CA ASN A 16 3.23 11.52 -2.87
C ASN A 16 4.53 11.01 -3.53
N GLN A 17 4.77 11.39 -4.78
CA GLN A 17 5.98 11.08 -5.53
C GLN A 17 7.20 11.88 -5.06
N ASN A 18 7.01 13.13 -4.66
CA ASN A 18 8.10 14.08 -4.45
C ASN A 18 8.12 14.60 -3.01
N LEU A 19 7.85 13.74 -2.02
CA LEU A 19 7.74 14.16 -0.60
C LEU A 19 9.04 14.72 -0.02
N ASP A 20 10.19 14.34 -0.57
CA ASP A 20 11.52 14.84 -0.17
C ASP A 20 11.87 16.21 -0.76
N ASP A 21 11.13 16.64 -1.79
CA ASP A 21 11.37 17.89 -2.49
C ASP A 21 10.71 19.09 -1.80
N ASP A 22 11.11 20.29 -2.23
CA ASP A 22 10.35 21.50 -1.97
C ASP A 22 9.06 21.52 -2.83
N LEU A 23 7.93 21.34 -2.14
CA LEU A 23 6.58 21.21 -2.70
C LEU A 23 5.84 22.55 -2.60
N THR A 24 6.39 23.57 -3.24
CA THR A 24 5.81 24.94 -3.23
C THR A 24 4.48 25.01 -3.96
N LEU A 25 3.66 25.99 -3.57
CA LEU A 25 2.39 26.28 -4.25
C LEU A 25 2.60 26.54 -5.75
N ASP A 26 3.70 27.19 -6.10
CA ASP A 26 4.06 27.53 -7.48
C ASP A 26 4.28 26.26 -8.30
N ARG A 27 5.12 25.35 -7.79
CA ARG A 27 5.42 24.08 -8.44
C ARG A 27 4.16 23.23 -8.62
N LEU A 28 3.33 23.12 -7.58
CA LEU A 28 2.13 22.29 -7.61
C LEU A 28 1.01 22.90 -8.48
N SER A 29 0.91 24.22 -8.52
CA SER A 29 -0.01 24.90 -9.43
C SER A 29 0.35 24.66 -10.90
N ALA A 30 1.65 24.64 -11.24
CA ALA A 30 2.12 24.32 -12.58
C ALA A 30 1.80 22.87 -12.99
N VAL A 31 1.89 21.91 -12.05
CA VAL A 31 1.48 20.51 -12.30
C VAL A 31 -0.02 20.41 -12.58
N SER A 32 -0.84 21.23 -11.91
CA SER A 32 -2.30 21.24 -12.09
C SER A 32 -2.79 21.94 -13.37
N GLY A 33 -1.97 22.81 -13.97
CA GLY A 33 -2.39 23.71 -15.05
C GLY A 33 -3.29 24.88 -14.60
N PHE A 34 -3.52 25.07 -13.29
CA PHE A 34 -4.31 26.17 -12.74
C PHE A 34 -3.44 27.32 -12.22
N SER A 35 -4.03 28.52 -12.18
CA SER A 35 -3.43 29.63 -11.43
C SER A 35 -3.38 29.29 -9.93
N LYS A 36 -2.42 29.88 -9.19
CA LYS A 36 -2.19 29.59 -7.76
C LYS A 36 -3.45 29.70 -6.89
N PHE A 37 -4.22 30.78 -7.08
CA PHE A 37 -5.45 31.04 -6.32
C PHE A 37 -6.56 30.03 -6.64
N HIS A 38 -6.72 29.70 -7.92
CA HIS A 38 -7.72 28.72 -8.35
C HIS A 38 -7.36 27.32 -7.86
N PHE A 39 -6.08 26.94 -8.01
CA PHE A 39 -5.54 25.67 -7.51
C PHE A 39 -5.80 25.50 -6.01
N HIS A 40 -5.46 26.48 -5.17
CA HIS A 40 -5.65 26.36 -3.72
C HIS A 40 -7.12 26.12 -3.35
N ARG A 41 -8.06 26.82 -4.01
CA ARG A 41 -9.50 26.68 -3.76
C ARG A 41 -10.01 25.32 -4.21
N VAL A 42 -9.66 24.89 -5.42
CA VAL A 42 -10.10 23.59 -5.98
C VAL A 42 -9.50 22.44 -5.17
N PHE A 43 -8.21 22.50 -4.84
CA PHE A 43 -7.53 21.49 -4.05
C PHE A 43 -8.18 21.31 -2.67
N SER A 44 -8.46 22.41 -1.97
CA SER A 44 -9.07 22.36 -0.64
C SER A 44 -10.51 21.86 -0.69
N ALA A 45 -11.27 22.23 -1.72
CA ALA A 45 -12.63 21.75 -1.93
C ALA A 45 -12.67 20.26 -2.24
N PHE A 46 -11.72 19.75 -3.02
CA PHE A 46 -11.66 18.35 -3.44
C PHE A 46 -11.10 17.44 -2.36
N THR A 47 -9.99 17.81 -1.72
CA THR A 47 -9.33 16.96 -0.71
C THR A 47 -9.86 17.16 0.72
N GLY A 48 -10.65 18.22 0.94
CA GLY A 48 -11.07 18.65 2.29
C GLY A 48 -9.94 19.21 3.16
N LEU A 49 -8.71 19.30 2.63
CA LEU A 49 -7.52 19.74 3.34
C LEU A 49 -6.84 20.88 2.58
N ASN A 50 -6.24 21.82 3.31
CA ASN A 50 -5.32 22.74 2.65
C ASN A 50 -4.04 22.00 2.21
N LEU A 51 -3.35 22.56 1.21
CA LEU A 51 -2.19 21.95 0.58
C LEU A 51 -1.05 21.60 1.56
N ILE A 52 -0.71 22.54 2.44
CA ILE A 52 0.36 22.38 3.42
C ILE A 52 0.04 21.22 4.37
N LYS A 53 -1.22 21.13 4.80
CA LYS A 53 -1.71 20.07 5.66
C LYS A 53 -1.67 18.71 4.96
N PHE A 54 -2.05 18.65 3.69
CA PHE A 54 -1.98 17.42 2.89
C PHE A 54 -0.53 16.91 2.77
N ILE A 55 0.41 17.80 2.42
CA ILE A 55 1.85 17.45 2.34
C ILE A 55 2.37 16.96 3.70
N GLN A 56 2.06 17.70 4.78
CA GLN A 56 2.48 17.32 6.13
C GLN A 56 1.92 15.95 6.53
N MET A 57 0.63 15.69 6.29
CA MET A 57 0.01 14.40 6.60
C MET A 57 0.61 13.26 5.76
N SER A 58 0.92 13.50 4.49
CA SER A 58 1.58 12.52 3.62
C SER A 58 3.00 12.19 4.12
N ARG A 59 3.77 13.20 4.55
CA ARG A 59 5.08 13.00 5.19
C ARG A 59 4.98 12.23 6.51
N LEU A 60 3.97 12.52 7.34
CA LEU A 60 3.72 11.80 8.60
C LEU A 60 3.29 10.34 8.36
N LYS A 61 2.49 10.09 7.32
CA LYS A 61 2.12 8.74 6.86
C LYS A 61 3.37 7.93 6.51
N ARG A 62 4.25 8.48 5.65
CA ARG A 62 5.55 7.88 5.31
C ARG A 62 6.44 7.65 6.53
N ALA A 63 6.51 8.63 7.44
CA ALA A 63 7.28 8.51 8.68
C ALA A 63 6.76 7.37 9.58
N SER A 64 5.45 7.13 9.60
CA SER A 64 4.83 6.03 10.37
C SER A 64 5.36 4.67 9.90
N PHE A 65 5.46 4.46 8.60
CA PHE A 65 6.03 3.24 8.03
C PHE A 65 7.52 3.11 8.35
N ARG A 66 8.31 4.18 8.22
CA ARG A 66 9.74 4.16 8.58
C ARG A 66 9.95 3.85 10.07
N LEU A 67 9.12 4.41 10.95
CA LEU A 67 9.19 4.15 12.40
C LEU A 67 9.04 2.67 12.73
N VAL A 68 8.11 1.96 12.09
CA VAL A 68 7.80 0.56 12.41
C VAL A 68 8.71 -0.42 11.67
N PHE A 69 8.93 -0.18 10.37
CA PHE A 69 9.62 -1.15 9.51
C PHE A 69 11.13 -0.93 9.40
N LYS A 70 11.65 0.25 9.78
CA LYS A 70 13.08 0.59 9.80
C LYS A 70 13.53 0.99 11.20
N ALA A 71 13.45 0.04 12.14
CA ALA A 71 13.80 0.26 13.55
C ALA A 71 15.24 0.77 13.79
N ASN A 72 16.15 0.57 12.84
CA ASN A 72 17.54 1.02 12.88
C ASN A 72 17.72 2.52 12.58
N ILE A 73 16.75 3.19 11.95
CA ILE A 73 16.83 4.62 11.65
C ILE A 73 16.48 5.41 12.92
N LYS A 74 17.24 6.45 13.25
CA LYS A 74 16.95 7.27 14.44
C LYS A 74 15.69 8.11 14.19
N ILE A 75 14.92 8.37 15.25
CA ILE A 75 13.68 9.16 15.14
C ILE A 75 13.98 10.58 14.62
N ILE A 76 15.13 11.14 14.98
CA ILE A 76 15.56 12.46 14.49
C ILE A 76 15.80 12.47 12.97
N ASP A 77 16.39 11.41 12.40
CA ASP A 77 16.61 11.32 10.96
C ASP A 77 15.26 11.23 10.23
N ILE A 78 14.31 10.44 10.75
CA ILE A 78 12.94 10.36 10.23
C ILE A 78 12.22 11.72 10.33
N ALA A 79 12.48 12.48 11.40
CA ALA A 79 11.92 13.83 11.55
C ALA A 79 12.41 14.78 10.46
N PHE A 80 13.71 14.76 10.16
CA PHE A 80 14.30 15.57 9.08
C PHE A 80 13.77 15.16 7.71
N GLU A 81 13.68 13.85 7.43
CA GLU A 81 13.05 13.33 6.20
C GLU A 81 11.56 13.69 6.07
N ALA A 82 10.88 13.92 7.20
CA ALA A 82 9.51 14.40 7.22
C ALA A 82 9.41 15.95 7.13
N GLY A 83 10.52 16.65 6.92
CA GLY A 83 10.58 18.10 6.74
C GLY A 83 10.45 18.91 8.04
N PHE A 84 10.79 18.33 9.18
CA PHE A 84 10.79 19.03 10.47
C PHE A 84 12.20 19.47 10.85
N GLU A 85 12.34 20.67 11.41
CA GLU A 85 13.63 21.22 11.86
C GLU A 85 14.15 20.60 13.17
N SER A 86 13.30 19.87 13.90
CA SER A 86 13.71 19.18 15.13
C SER A 86 12.85 17.96 15.45
N ALA A 87 13.43 17.04 16.24
CA ALA A 87 12.73 15.85 16.71
C ALA A 87 11.56 16.18 17.65
N GLU A 88 11.64 17.27 18.40
CA GLU A 88 10.58 17.76 19.29
C GLU A 88 9.39 18.28 18.47
N ALA A 89 9.65 19.06 17.43
CA ALA A 89 8.61 19.57 16.53
C ALA A 89 7.88 18.42 15.85
N PHE A 90 8.63 17.45 15.32
CA PHE A 90 8.08 16.22 14.76
C PHE A 90 7.26 15.44 15.79
N SER A 91 7.77 15.22 17.00
CA SER A 91 7.07 14.44 18.02
C SER A 91 5.75 15.09 18.45
N ARG A 92 5.71 16.42 18.59
CA ARG A 92 4.47 17.16 18.87
C ARG A 92 3.47 17.04 17.74
N ALA A 93 3.91 17.24 16.50
CA ALA A 93 3.05 17.13 15.33
C ALA A 93 2.51 15.69 15.17
N PHE A 94 3.38 14.69 15.18
CA PHE A 94 3.04 13.28 15.04
C PHE A 94 2.02 12.85 16.12
N LYS A 95 2.23 13.23 17.39
CA LYS A 95 1.27 12.94 18.46
C LYS A 95 -0.07 13.65 18.30
N ARG A 96 -0.06 14.92 17.85
CA ARG A 96 -1.28 15.69 17.60
C ARG A 96 -2.12 15.08 16.48
N GLU A 97 -1.47 14.65 15.38
CA GLU A 97 -2.18 14.14 14.20
C GLU A 97 -2.56 12.66 14.32
N LEU A 98 -1.67 11.82 14.85
CA LEU A 98 -1.81 10.35 14.86
C LEU A 98 -2.07 9.76 16.24
N GLY A 99 -2.15 10.59 17.29
CA GLY A 99 -2.57 10.18 18.64
C GLY A 99 -1.52 9.41 19.47
N GLN A 100 -0.32 9.16 18.94
CA GLN A 100 0.80 8.54 19.67
C GLN A 100 2.09 9.32 19.43
N SER A 101 3.04 9.32 20.36
CA SER A 101 4.39 9.82 20.04
C SER A 101 5.12 8.87 19.07
N PRO A 102 6.14 9.35 18.32
CA PRO A 102 6.91 8.50 17.43
C PRO A 102 7.54 7.28 18.11
N SER A 103 8.03 7.46 19.35
CA SER A 103 8.63 6.39 20.15
C SER A 103 7.61 5.34 20.58
N GLU A 104 6.40 5.77 20.97
CA GLU A 104 5.30 4.85 21.30
C GLU A 104 4.83 4.10 20.06
N PHE A 105 4.64 4.80 18.94
CA PHE A 105 4.19 4.22 17.68
C PHE A 105 5.18 3.19 17.14
N ARG A 106 6.49 3.47 17.21
CA ARG A 106 7.56 2.52 16.85
C ARG A 106 7.48 1.21 17.64
N LYS A 107 7.12 1.27 18.92
CA LYS A 107 7.07 0.09 19.80
C LYS A 107 5.75 -0.66 19.69
N SER A 108 4.63 0.06 19.66
CA SER A 108 3.27 -0.50 19.66
C SER A 108 2.35 0.41 18.84
N PRO A 109 2.31 0.23 17.51
CA PRO A 109 1.52 1.06 16.62
C PRO A 109 0.02 0.76 16.76
N LYS A 110 -0.79 1.81 17.00
CA LYS A 110 -2.26 1.71 16.99
C LYS A 110 -2.79 1.93 15.57
N TRP A 111 -2.68 0.88 14.75
CA TRP A 111 -3.05 0.93 13.33
C TRP A 111 -4.50 1.33 13.07
N LEU A 112 -5.46 0.99 13.94
CA LEU A 112 -6.85 1.38 13.75
C LEU A 112 -7.03 2.91 13.79
N ASN A 113 -6.50 3.56 14.84
CA ASN A 113 -6.50 5.03 14.97
C ASN A 113 -5.71 5.68 13.83
N TRP A 114 -4.55 5.09 13.48
CA TRP A 114 -3.75 5.57 12.36
C TRP A 114 -4.56 5.60 11.06
N HIS A 115 -5.26 4.51 10.71
CA HIS A 115 -6.11 4.46 9.52
C HIS A 115 -7.22 5.52 9.60
N ASP A 116 -7.90 5.66 10.73
CA ASP A 116 -8.97 6.66 10.85
C ASP A 116 -8.46 8.10 10.65
N LYS A 117 -7.19 8.37 10.94
CA LYS A 117 -6.53 9.67 10.73
C LYS A 117 -5.95 9.86 9.33
N THR A 118 -5.58 8.78 8.64
CA THR A 118 -4.95 8.84 7.31
C THR A 118 -5.91 8.55 6.17
N ASN A 119 -7.07 7.95 6.42
CA ASN A 119 -8.04 7.54 5.39
C ASN A 119 -8.53 8.72 4.53
N THR A 120 -8.58 9.94 5.09
CA THR A 120 -8.93 11.15 4.33
C THR A 120 -7.98 11.43 3.16
N LEU A 121 -6.71 11.00 3.25
CA LEU A 121 -5.74 11.12 2.16
C LEU A 121 -6.04 10.14 1.02
N THR A 122 -6.57 8.96 1.35
CA THR A 122 -6.83 7.86 0.40
C THR A 122 -8.17 8.02 -0.31
N LEU A 123 -9.18 8.55 0.39
CA LEU A 123 -10.53 8.78 -0.15
C LEU A 123 -10.57 9.84 -1.28
N ALA A 124 -9.64 10.79 -1.29
CA ALA A 124 -9.56 11.80 -2.35
C ALA A 124 -9.07 11.22 -3.70
N LEU A 125 -8.50 10.01 -3.72
CA LEU A 125 -7.87 9.42 -4.90
C LEU A 125 -8.68 8.26 -5.51
N THR A 126 -9.76 7.83 -4.84
CA THR A 126 -10.42 6.55 -5.10
C THR A 126 -11.53 6.59 -6.14
N GLU A 127 -11.75 7.71 -6.81
CA GLU A 127 -12.74 7.77 -7.89
C GLU A 127 -12.05 7.63 -9.27
N LYS A 128 -12.37 6.50 -9.92
CA LYS A 128 -12.37 6.15 -11.36
C LYS A 128 -11.47 6.94 -12.33
N MET A 129 -10.23 6.51 -12.49
CA MET A 129 -9.56 6.64 -13.78
C MET A 129 -9.89 5.42 -14.65
N ASP A 130 -10.68 5.67 -15.70
CA ASP A 130 -11.13 4.74 -16.75
C ASP A 130 -9.98 4.34 -17.70
N ASP A 131 -8.79 4.16 -17.15
CA ASP A 131 -7.60 3.83 -17.92
C ASP A 131 -7.60 2.32 -18.19
N LYS A 132 -7.66 1.99 -19.47
CA LYS A 132 -7.41 0.65 -19.98
C LYS A 132 -6.06 0.17 -19.45
N MET A 133 -6.06 -0.84 -18.59
CA MET A 133 -4.83 -1.46 -18.10
C MET A 133 -4.26 -2.40 -19.18
N ASP A 134 -2.94 -2.46 -19.27
CA ASP A 134 -2.25 -3.44 -20.12
C ASP A 134 -2.27 -4.81 -19.43
N VAL A 135 -3.16 -5.69 -19.89
CA VAL A 135 -3.27 -7.06 -19.39
C VAL A 135 -2.40 -7.98 -20.22
N LYS A 136 -1.49 -8.69 -19.56
CA LYS A 136 -0.64 -9.71 -20.19
C LYS A 136 -1.07 -11.09 -19.75
N ILE A 137 -0.98 -12.06 -20.64
CA ILE A 137 -1.15 -13.47 -20.29
C ILE A 137 0.24 -14.07 -20.11
N VAL A 138 0.45 -14.72 -18.96
CA VAL A 138 1.73 -15.34 -18.59
C VAL A 138 1.52 -16.73 -18.03
N ASP A 139 2.51 -17.60 -18.21
CA ASP A 139 2.56 -18.91 -17.54
C ASP A 139 3.28 -18.77 -16.20
N PHE A 140 2.52 -18.74 -15.11
CA PHE A 140 3.04 -18.66 -13.76
C PHE A 140 3.62 -20.01 -13.35
N GLN A 141 4.84 -20.01 -12.81
CA GLN A 141 5.48 -21.20 -12.28
C GLN A 141 5.00 -21.46 -10.85
N GLU A 142 4.88 -22.74 -10.48
CA GLU A 142 4.47 -23.09 -9.12
C GLU A 142 5.41 -22.46 -8.10
N GLN A 143 4.84 -21.90 -7.04
CA GLN A 143 5.59 -21.25 -5.97
C GLN A 143 5.16 -21.82 -4.62
N LYS A 144 6.09 -22.53 -3.96
CA LYS A 144 5.98 -22.83 -2.53
C LYS A 144 6.08 -21.54 -1.74
N VAL A 145 5.13 -21.32 -0.83
CA VAL A 145 5.10 -20.15 0.04
C VAL A 145 4.88 -20.54 1.49
N ALA A 146 5.55 -19.81 2.37
CA ALA A 146 5.16 -19.72 3.77
C ALA A 146 4.01 -18.70 3.88
N ALA A 147 2.87 -19.11 4.43
CA ALA A 147 1.68 -18.27 4.53
C ALA A 147 1.34 -17.97 5.99
N LEU A 148 1.02 -16.71 6.28
CA LEU A 148 0.41 -16.29 7.53
C LEU A 148 -0.97 -15.70 7.25
N ALA A 149 -1.98 -16.37 7.77
CA ALA A 149 -3.37 -15.95 7.71
C ALA A 149 -3.61 -14.66 8.50
N HIS A 150 -4.11 -13.63 7.83
CA HIS A 150 -4.82 -12.52 8.47
C HIS A 150 -6.32 -12.84 8.47
N ARG A 151 -6.93 -12.67 9.64
CA ARG A 151 -8.37 -12.79 9.88
C ARG A 151 -8.83 -11.61 10.72
N GLY A 152 -10.01 -11.09 10.41
CA GLY A 152 -10.58 -9.93 11.09
C GLY A 152 -10.30 -8.63 10.34
N ASP A 153 -10.51 -7.49 11.02
CA ASP A 153 -10.58 -6.17 10.38
C ASP A 153 -9.40 -5.90 9.42
N PRO A 154 -9.66 -5.62 8.12
CA PRO A 154 -8.63 -5.31 7.13
C PRO A 154 -7.63 -4.22 7.58
N LYS A 155 -8.07 -3.26 8.40
CA LYS A 155 -7.21 -2.18 8.95
C LYS A 155 -6.12 -2.71 9.88
N LEU A 156 -6.22 -3.96 10.34
CA LEU A 156 -5.25 -4.59 11.24
C LEU A 156 -4.24 -5.48 10.50
N HIS A 157 -4.31 -5.58 9.17
CA HIS A 157 -3.40 -6.43 8.40
C HIS A 157 -1.92 -6.10 8.65
N TYR A 158 -1.57 -4.83 8.90
CA TYR A 158 -0.19 -4.43 9.26
C TYR A 158 0.33 -5.09 10.55
N GLN A 159 -0.54 -5.44 11.51
CA GLN A 159 -0.15 -6.20 12.70
C GLN A 159 0.27 -7.62 12.32
N THR A 160 -0.51 -8.28 11.45
CA THR A 160 -0.15 -9.60 10.92
C THR A 160 1.12 -9.52 10.07
N SER A 161 1.31 -8.46 9.28
CA SER A 161 2.57 -8.19 8.55
C SER A 161 3.79 -8.12 9.48
N MET A 162 3.66 -7.41 10.61
CA MET A 162 4.74 -7.33 11.62
C MET A 162 5.07 -8.73 12.18
N LYS A 163 4.05 -9.53 12.50
CA LYS A 163 4.23 -10.92 12.97
C LYS A 163 4.94 -11.77 11.91
N PHE A 164 4.55 -11.65 10.64
CA PHE A 164 5.17 -12.37 9.53
C PHE A 164 6.64 -11.96 9.31
N ILE A 165 6.94 -10.66 9.42
CA ILE A 165 8.31 -10.15 9.34
C ILE A 165 9.16 -10.68 10.51
N ALA A 166 8.61 -10.76 11.72
CA ALA A 166 9.30 -11.34 12.87
C ALA A 166 9.65 -12.82 12.61
N TRP A 167 8.69 -13.60 12.11
CA TRP A 167 8.93 -14.98 11.69
C TRP A 167 10.02 -15.09 10.62
N ARG A 168 9.99 -14.24 9.57
CA ARG A 168 11.02 -14.22 8.52
C ARG A 168 12.41 -13.96 9.09
N LYS A 169 12.54 -13.04 10.04
CA LYS A 169 13.82 -12.73 10.70
C LYS A 169 14.32 -13.89 11.57
N ALA A 170 13.42 -14.54 12.31
CA ALA A 170 13.77 -15.65 13.20
C ALA A 170 14.16 -16.92 12.42
N SER A 171 13.34 -17.30 11.42
CA SER A 171 13.53 -18.53 10.64
C SER A 171 14.59 -18.40 9.55
N LYS A 172 14.75 -17.20 8.98
CA LYS A 172 15.59 -16.92 7.79
C LYS A 172 15.18 -17.71 6.53
N LEU A 173 14.01 -18.35 6.52
CA LEU A 173 13.55 -19.21 5.43
C LEU A 173 12.97 -18.45 4.23
N SER A 174 12.49 -17.21 4.43
CA SER A 174 12.01 -16.33 3.38
C SER A 174 12.53 -14.90 3.56
N PRO A 175 13.83 -14.62 3.32
CA PRO A 175 14.38 -13.28 3.50
C PRO A 175 13.76 -12.28 2.52
N ILE A 176 13.27 -11.14 3.02
CA ILE A 176 12.51 -10.16 2.22
C ILE A 176 13.27 -9.60 1.01
N LYS A 177 14.60 -9.54 1.08
CA LYS A 177 15.45 -9.00 0.00
C LYS A 177 15.69 -9.98 -1.16
N THR A 178 15.51 -11.27 -0.93
CA THR A 178 15.88 -12.32 -1.89
C THR A 178 14.73 -13.28 -2.19
N SER A 179 13.61 -13.16 -1.47
CA SER A 179 12.43 -14.00 -1.64
C SER A 179 11.27 -13.16 -2.12
N ASN A 180 10.60 -13.64 -3.16
CA ASN A 180 9.34 -13.05 -3.62
C ASN A 180 8.34 -13.02 -2.47
N THR A 181 7.49 -12.00 -2.45
CA THR A 181 6.44 -11.86 -1.44
C THR A 181 5.11 -11.70 -2.15
N TYR A 182 4.10 -12.39 -1.63
CA TYR A 182 2.78 -12.44 -2.22
C TYR A 182 1.70 -12.09 -1.20
N GLY A 183 0.55 -11.67 -1.70
CA GLY A 183 -0.67 -11.47 -0.93
C GLY A 183 -1.81 -12.20 -1.60
N ILE A 184 -2.58 -12.99 -0.85
CA ILE A 184 -3.70 -13.77 -1.39
C ILE A 184 -4.99 -13.32 -0.71
N PRO A 185 -5.78 -12.42 -1.31
CA PRO A 185 -7.11 -12.06 -0.82
C PRO A 185 -8.12 -13.15 -1.15
N TYR A 186 -8.70 -13.78 -0.13
CA TYR A 186 -9.82 -14.71 -0.30
C TYR A 186 -11.17 -13.99 -0.17
N SER A 187 -11.17 -12.85 0.53
CA SER A 187 -12.35 -12.01 0.72
C SER A 187 -12.14 -10.63 0.12
N ASP A 188 -13.20 -10.05 -0.45
CA ASP A 188 -13.24 -8.64 -0.82
C ASP A 188 -13.60 -7.80 0.42
N PRO A 189 -12.74 -6.88 0.89
CA PRO A 189 -13.00 -6.07 2.08
C PRO A 189 -14.21 -5.13 1.95
N ASN A 190 -14.69 -4.89 0.73
CA ASN A 190 -15.88 -4.08 0.45
C ASN A 190 -17.18 -4.88 0.49
N VAL A 191 -17.10 -6.21 0.59
CA VAL A 191 -18.25 -7.13 0.51
C VAL A 191 -18.47 -7.88 1.82
N VAL A 192 -17.39 -8.38 2.44
CA VAL A 192 -17.51 -9.13 3.70
C VAL A 192 -17.49 -8.22 4.91
N LYS A 193 -18.04 -8.71 6.02
CA LYS A 193 -17.87 -8.03 7.31
C LYS A 193 -16.41 -8.08 7.74
N ALA A 194 -15.99 -7.08 8.54
CA ALA A 194 -14.63 -6.96 9.01
C ALA A 194 -14.13 -8.25 9.70
N GLU A 195 -14.97 -8.93 10.48
CA GLU A 195 -14.61 -10.13 11.23
C GLU A 195 -14.41 -11.37 10.32
N GLU A 196 -15.00 -11.37 9.13
CA GLU A 196 -14.98 -12.45 8.14
C GLU A 196 -13.89 -12.25 7.07
N PHE A 197 -13.18 -11.12 7.10
CA PHE A 197 -12.13 -10.83 6.15
C PHE A 197 -10.96 -11.82 6.28
N HIS A 198 -10.54 -12.38 5.14
CA HIS A 198 -9.44 -13.33 5.02
C HIS A 198 -8.47 -12.86 3.95
N PHE A 199 -7.23 -12.62 4.38
CA PHE A 199 -6.10 -12.34 3.51
C PHE A 199 -4.86 -13.10 3.98
N ASP A 200 -4.14 -13.78 3.09
CA ASP A 200 -2.90 -14.49 3.47
C ASP A 200 -1.67 -13.71 3.04
N LEU A 201 -0.76 -13.47 3.98
CA LEU A 201 0.57 -12.91 3.72
C LEU A 201 1.54 -14.03 3.40
N CYS A 202 2.13 -13.98 2.23
CA CYS A 202 2.91 -15.09 1.70
C CYS A 202 4.35 -14.69 1.39
N GLY A 203 5.28 -15.60 1.65
CA GLY A 203 6.69 -15.45 1.30
C GLY A 203 7.21 -16.68 0.59
N ALA A 204 7.86 -16.50 -0.56
CA ALA A 204 8.49 -17.60 -1.27
C ALA A 204 9.49 -18.34 -0.37
N VAL A 205 9.45 -19.67 -0.45
CA VAL A 205 10.36 -20.59 0.25
C VAL A 205 10.78 -21.72 -0.67
N THR A 206 11.94 -22.32 -0.39
CA THR A 206 12.46 -23.47 -1.13
C THR A 206 12.37 -24.77 -0.33
N VAL A 207 12.03 -24.69 0.95
CA VAL A 207 11.92 -25.80 1.89
C VAL A 207 10.60 -25.70 2.65
N ASP A 208 10.13 -26.83 3.17
CA ASP A 208 8.89 -26.85 3.95
C ASP A 208 9.12 -26.22 5.33
N ILE A 209 8.13 -25.45 5.78
CA ILE A 209 8.12 -24.73 7.04
C ILE A 209 7.73 -25.69 8.18
N PRO A 210 8.57 -25.85 9.22
CA PRO A 210 8.21 -26.61 10.40
C PRO A 210 7.16 -25.87 11.25
N GLU A 211 6.53 -26.59 12.17
CA GLU A 211 5.67 -25.97 13.18
C GLU A 211 6.41 -24.84 13.91
N ASN A 212 5.69 -23.74 14.14
CA ASN A 212 6.26 -22.54 14.72
C ASN A 212 5.20 -21.76 15.50
N GLU A 213 5.64 -21.02 16.50
CA GLU A 213 4.78 -20.18 17.35
C GLU A 213 4.11 -19.01 16.61
N PHE A 214 4.58 -18.70 15.40
CA PHE A 214 4.05 -17.60 14.61
C PHE A 214 2.76 -17.99 13.86
N GLY A 215 2.45 -19.29 13.76
CA GLY A 215 1.29 -19.80 13.01
C GLY A 215 1.49 -19.73 11.50
N VAL A 216 2.75 -19.71 11.03
CA VAL A 216 3.08 -19.72 9.60
C VAL A 216 3.00 -21.14 9.07
N VAL A 217 2.30 -21.35 7.96
CA VAL A 217 2.03 -22.66 7.38
C VAL A 217 2.58 -22.80 5.96
N ASN A 218 2.69 -24.04 5.48
CA ASN A 218 3.04 -24.32 4.09
C ASN A 218 1.82 -24.14 3.18
N GLN A 219 2.03 -23.45 2.06
CA GLN A 219 1.04 -23.29 1.01
C GLN A 219 1.71 -23.29 -0.37
N ILE A 220 0.93 -23.52 -1.42
CA ILE A 220 1.38 -23.50 -2.81
C ILE A 220 0.52 -22.50 -3.59
N ILE A 221 1.16 -21.63 -4.37
CA ILE A 221 0.52 -20.91 -5.47
C ILE A 221 0.71 -21.78 -6.72
N PRO A 222 -0.36 -22.37 -7.27
CA PRO A 222 -0.24 -23.40 -8.30
C PRO A 222 0.20 -22.82 -9.65
N ALA A 223 1.07 -23.56 -10.35
CA ALA A 223 1.48 -23.23 -11.72
C ALA A 223 0.28 -23.13 -12.65
N GLY A 224 0.32 -22.26 -13.66
CA GLY A 224 -0.70 -22.17 -14.70
C GLY A 224 -0.78 -20.80 -15.35
N ARG A 225 -1.69 -20.68 -16.32
CA ARG A 225 -1.96 -19.42 -17.03
C ARG A 225 -2.58 -18.40 -16.08
N CYS A 226 -2.06 -17.18 -16.13
CA CYS A 226 -2.58 -16.04 -15.39
C CYS A 226 -2.69 -14.83 -16.32
N ALA A 227 -3.78 -14.07 -16.18
CA ALA A 227 -3.83 -12.69 -16.62
C ALA A 227 -3.16 -11.81 -15.57
N VAL A 228 -2.23 -10.95 -15.96
CA VAL A 228 -1.50 -10.08 -15.04
C VAL A 228 -1.63 -8.62 -15.47
N VAL A 229 -1.94 -7.76 -14.49
CA VAL A 229 -1.77 -6.31 -14.62
C VAL A 229 -0.70 -5.84 -13.66
N ARG A 230 0.08 -4.86 -14.09
CA ARG A 230 1.04 -4.18 -13.25
C ARG A 230 0.44 -2.89 -12.74
N ASP A 231 0.32 -2.78 -11.42
CA ASP A 231 -0.03 -1.55 -10.74
C ASP A 231 1.24 -0.89 -10.18
N ILE A 232 1.37 0.42 -10.42
CA ILE A 232 2.54 1.21 -10.02
C ILE A 232 2.04 2.36 -9.15
N GLY A 233 2.49 2.36 -7.89
CA GLY A 233 2.22 3.42 -6.93
C GLY A 233 1.50 2.93 -5.68
N ASN A 234 0.42 3.63 -5.31
CA ASN A 234 -0.22 3.49 -4.00
C ASN A 234 -0.73 2.07 -3.75
N ARG A 235 -0.22 1.44 -2.69
CA ARG A 235 -0.55 0.06 -2.30
C ARG A 235 -1.65 -0.06 -1.26
N ASP A 236 -2.16 1.07 -0.77
CA ASP A 236 -3.31 1.11 0.15
C ASP A 236 -4.62 0.73 -0.54
N ASP A 237 -4.67 0.80 -1.88
CA ASP A 237 -5.82 0.35 -2.65
C ASP A 237 -5.41 -0.37 -3.94
N LEU A 238 -5.41 -1.71 -3.89
CA LEU A 238 -5.21 -2.58 -5.06
C LEU A 238 -6.55 -3.01 -5.70
N SER A 239 -7.69 -2.54 -5.18
CA SER A 239 -9.02 -2.93 -5.66
C SER A 239 -9.23 -2.53 -7.12
N LYS A 240 -8.59 -1.44 -7.58
CA LYS A 240 -8.64 -0.98 -8.96
C LYS A 240 -8.24 -2.07 -9.96
N GLY A 241 -7.05 -2.66 -9.80
CA GLY A 241 -6.56 -3.70 -10.71
C GLY A 241 -7.39 -4.98 -10.63
N VAL A 242 -7.81 -5.35 -9.42
CA VAL A 242 -8.69 -6.51 -9.19
C VAL A 242 -10.04 -6.33 -9.89
N TYR A 243 -10.73 -5.20 -9.66
CA TYR A 243 -12.01 -4.93 -10.30
C TYR A 243 -11.90 -4.72 -11.79
N TYR A 244 -10.80 -4.13 -12.30
CA TYR A 244 -10.58 -4.03 -13.74
C TYR A 244 -10.51 -5.43 -14.38
N LEU A 245 -9.72 -6.32 -13.82
CA LEU A 245 -9.59 -7.71 -14.29
C LEU A 245 -10.94 -8.44 -14.28
N TYR A 246 -11.69 -8.38 -13.19
CA TYR A 246 -12.97 -9.10 -13.06
C TYR A 246 -14.13 -8.46 -13.83
N LYS A 247 -14.26 -7.13 -13.84
CA LYS A 247 -15.45 -6.43 -14.37
C LYS A 247 -15.31 -5.99 -15.82
N GLN A 248 -14.09 -5.71 -16.28
CA GLN A 248 -13.86 -5.13 -17.62
C GLN A 248 -13.15 -6.12 -18.55
N TRP A 249 -12.01 -6.66 -18.11
CA TRP A 249 -11.19 -7.51 -18.97
C TRP A 249 -11.78 -8.92 -19.13
N LEU A 250 -12.03 -9.63 -18.02
CA LEU A 250 -12.47 -11.03 -18.05
C LEU A 250 -13.76 -11.26 -18.85
N PRO A 251 -14.82 -10.43 -18.77
CA PRO A 251 -16.04 -10.64 -19.55
C PRO A 251 -15.85 -10.52 -21.07
N THR A 252 -14.77 -9.87 -21.52
CA THR A 252 -14.48 -9.60 -22.94
C THR A 252 -13.27 -10.36 -23.47
N SER A 253 -12.50 -11.03 -22.62
CA SER A 253 -11.25 -11.72 -22.99
C SER A 253 -11.45 -13.10 -23.62
N GLY A 254 -12.61 -13.73 -23.39
CA GLY A 254 -12.88 -15.12 -23.78
C GLY A 254 -12.25 -16.16 -22.84
N GLU A 255 -11.58 -15.71 -21.77
CA GLU A 255 -10.95 -16.57 -20.77
C GLU A 255 -11.94 -16.91 -19.63
N GLN A 256 -11.62 -17.93 -18.84
CA GLN A 256 -12.38 -18.28 -17.63
C GLN A 256 -11.47 -18.33 -16.41
N CYS A 257 -12.00 -17.94 -15.24
CA CYS A 257 -11.25 -18.10 -13.99
C CYS A 257 -10.98 -19.58 -13.69
N ARG A 258 -9.79 -19.83 -13.17
CA ARG A 258 -9.43 -21.08 -12.51
C ARG A 258 -9.88 -21.05 -11.04
N ASP A 259 -9.97 -22.23 -10.43
CA ASP A 259 -10.21 -22.40 -8.99
C ASP A 259 -8.97 -22.04 -8.14
N PHE A 260 -8.59 -20.76 -8.19
CA PHE A 260 -7.59 -20.15 -7.31
C PHE A 260 -7.86 -18.64 -7.25
N PRO A 261 -7.77 -18.00 -6.07
CA PRO A 261 -8.04 -16.57 -5.93
C PRO A 261 -7.07 -15.72 -6.76
N VAL A 262 -7.47 -14.47 -7.02
CA VAL A 262 -6.54 -13.42 -7.46
C VAL A 262 -5.43 -13.30 -6.41
N PHE A 263 -4.19 -13.07 -6.83
CA PHE A 263 -3.08 -12.89 -5.91
C PHE A 263 -2.16 -11.75 -6.35
N PHE A 264 -1.47 -11.17 -5.38
CA PHE A 264 -0.56 -10.05 -5.56
C PHE A 264 0.87 -10.54 -5.47
N HIS A 265 1.72 -10.09 -6.38
CA HIS A 265 3.17 -10.19 -6.25
C HIS A 265 3.74 -8.81 -5.98
N TYR A 266 4.41 -8.70 -4.84
CA TYR A 266 4.98 -7.48 -4.33
C TYR A 266 6.42 -7.35 -4.77
N VAL A 267 6.63 -6.77 -5.96
CA VAL A 267 7.92 -6.73 -6.66
C VAL A 267 8.97 -5.93 -5.87
N ASN A 268 8.55 -4.86 -5.20
CA ASN A 268 9.34 -4.09 -4.26
C ASN A 268 8.45 -3.59 -3.10
N PHE A 269 9.04 -2.87 -2.15
CA PHE A 269 8.34 -2.42 -0.94
C PHE A 269 8.55 -0.94 -0.65
N VAL A 270 7.53 -0.31 -0.07
CA VAL A 270 7.47 1.11 0.39
C VAL A 270 8.64 1.50 1.31
N HIS A 271 9.32 0.52 1.90
CA HIS A 271 10.45 0.76 2.81
C HIS A 271 11.81 0.71 2.11
N ASP A 272 11.88 0.25 0.86
CA ASP A 272 13.10 0.22 0.05
C ASP A 272 13.04 1.19 -1.13
N VAL A 273 11.83 1.58 -1.57
CA VAL A 273 11.58 2.57 -2.62
C VAL A 273 10.49 3.53 -2.17
N SER A 274 10.37 4.69 -2.81
CA SER A 274 9.32 5.65 -2.50
C SER A 274 7.93 5.05 -2.81
N GLU A 275 6.85 5.50 -2.13
CA GLU A 275 5.49 4.92 -2.25
C GLU A 275 4.97 4.82 -3.70
N HIS A 276 5.46 5.69 -4.58
CA HIS A 276 5.10 5.74 -6.00
C HIS A 276 5.91 4.80 -6.91
N GLU A 277 7.06 4.33 -6.44
CA GLU A 277 7.90 3.36 -7.13
C GLU A 277 7.47 1.94 -6.76
N VAL A 278 6.47 1.80 -5.90
CA VAL A 278 5.99 0.50 -5.45
C VAL A 278 5.25 -0.19 -6.58
N ILE A 279 5.73 -1.36 -6.94
CA ILE A 279 5.18 -2.17 -8.02
C ILE A 279 4.47 -3.37 -7.41
N THR A 280 3.23 -3.55 -7.81
CA THR A 280 2.44 -4.73 -7.49
C THR A 280 1.91 -5.34 -8.79
N ASP A 281 2.31 -6.58 -9.06
CA ASP A 281 1.70 -7.36 -10.14
C ASP A 281 0.47 -8.07 -9.56
N ILE A 282 -0.69 -7.90 -10.19
CA ILE A 282 -1.96 -8.51 -9.78
C ILE A 282 -2.28 -9.62 -10.78
N TYR A 283 -2.25 -10.86 -10.31
CA TYR A 283 -2.47 -12.07 -11.10
C TYR A 283 -3.88 -12.60 -10.89
N LEU A 284 -4.64 -12.73 -11.99
CA LEU A 284 -5.89 -13.47 -12.06
C LEU A 284 -5.63 -14.84 -12.72
N PRO A 285 -5.72 -15.95 -11.98
CA PRO A 285 -5.61 -17.29 -12.54
C PRO A 285 -6.71 -17.59 -13.56
N ILE A 286 -6.33 -18.06 -14.76
CA ILE A 286 -7.24 -18.36 -15.87
C ILE A 286 -7.03 -19.80 -16.40
N LYS A 287 -7.99 -20.30 -17.17
CA LYS A 287 -7.97 -21.60 -17.86
C LYS A 287 -7.45 -21.46 -19.28
#